data_AF-A0A961FQ47-F1
#
_entry.id   AF-A0A961FQ47-F1
#
_cell.length_a   1.000
_cell.length_b   1.000
_cell.length_c   1.000
_cell.angle_alpha   90.00
_cell.angle_beta   90.00
_cell.angle_gamma   90.00
#
_symmetry.space_group_name_H-M   'P 1'
#
loop_
_entity.id
_entity.type
_entity.pdbx_description
1 polymer ?
#
loop_
_entity_poly.entity_id
_entity_poly.type
_entity_poly.pdbx_seq_one_letter_code
_entity_poly.pdbx_strand_id
1 'polypeptide(L)'
;FSSRVQSAAIARTWQQEETPYATLDLREMLSGGFPSPEAMPRLVIVASSFNSYHSLDSRALDRNLQAYLDAGGRVLWITGTGQPPTKTFADFRETMERSATNAKLPVPEKDFIGAQLSFFDSQDSPAPRVVRSPLTKAGWQQPFSPWEFEPENGDGFRTVLELNVGGDTLIVGIVDELGQRLVLPIYAVTPFLLAGEDRVESPHEPTLDAASTAVLDAALNALRPMEP
;
A
#
# COMPACT_ATOMS: atom_id res chain seq x y z
N PHE A 1 12.52 -2.61 -9.54
CA PHE A 1 11.74 -2.28 -10.75
C PHE A 1 10.37 -3.00 -10.81
N SER A 2 9.87 -3.59 -9.72
CA SER A 2 8.63 -4.40 -9.70
C SER A 2 7.33 -3.64 -9.41
N SER A 3 7.37 -2.36 -9.00
CA SER A 3 6.18 -1.59 -8.60
C SER A 3 5.49 -0.81 -9.74
N ARG A 4 6.11 -0.71 -10.93
CA ARG A 4 5.59 0.12 -12.04
C ARG A 4 4.25 -0.37 -12.58
N VAL A 5 4.04 -1.68 -12.60
CA VAL A 5 2.79 -2.25 -13.12
C VAL A 5 1.64 -1.93 -12.18
N GLN A 6 1.88 -1.95 -10.88
CA GLN A 6 0.87 -1.61 -9.88
C GLN A 6 0.45 -0.14 -9.98
N SER A 7 1.42 0.80 -10.10
CA SER A 7 1.09 2.21 -10.33
C SER A 7 0.33 2.44 -11.64
N ALA A 8 0.69 1.71 -12.71
CA ALA A 8 -0.02 1.78 -13.98
C ALA A 8 -1.45 1.20 -13.91
N ALA A 9 -1.64 0.13 -13.13
CA ALA A 9 -2.96 -0.46 -12.89
C ALA A 9 -3.88 0.51 -12.16
N ILE A 10 -3.38 1.13 -11.07
CA ILE A 10 -4.10 2.14 -10.30
C ILE A 10 -4.51 3.33 -11.20
N ALA A 11 -3.55 3.90 -11.93
CA ALA A 11 -3.80 5.04 -12.81
C ALA A 11 -4.83 4.72 -13.90
N ARG A 12 -4.77 3.52 -14.49
CA ARG A 12 -5.72 3.10 -15.52
C ARG A 12 -7.11 2.85 -14.97
N THR A 13 -7.24 2.24 -13.79
CA THR A 13 -8.52 2.10 -13.10
C THR A 13 -9.15 3.47 -12.86
N TRP A 14 -8.42 4.44 -12.30
CA TRP A 14 -8.94 5.80 -12.13
C TRP A 14 -9.30 6.49 -13.45
N GLN A 15 -8.54 6.26 -14.52
CA GLN A 15 -8.88 6.76 -15.86
C GLN A 15 -10.24 6.21 -16.35
N GLN A 16 -10.51 4.91 -16.13
CA GLN A 16 -11.75 4.25 -16.55
C GLN A 16 -12.95 4.67 -15.70
N GLU A 17 -12.72 4.91 -14.41
CA GLU A 17 -13.74 5.37 -13.45
C GLU A 17 -13.93 6.88 -13.45
N GLU A 18 -13.26 7.60 -14.36
CA GLU A 18 -13.28 9.07 -14.44
C GLU A 18 -12.85 9.76 -13.12
N THR A 19 -12.07 9.07 -12.29
CA THR A 19 -11.51 9.62 -11.06
C THR A 19 -10.34 10.54 -11.39
N PRO A 20 -10.33 11.82 -10.95
CA PRO A 20 -9.22 12.73 -11.21
C PRO A 20 -7.92 12.24 -10.58
N TYR A 21 -6.87 12.13 -11.39
CA TYR A 21 -5.53 11.74 -10.94
C TYR A 21 -4.45 12.44 -11.77
N ALA A 22 -3.22 12.44 -11.25
CA ALA A 22 -2.04 12.79 -12.02
C ALA A 22 -0.88 11.86 -11.62
N THR A 23 -0.02 11.53 -12.59
CA THR A 23 1.23 10.82 -12.31
C THR A 23 2.36 11.83 -12.10
N LEU A 24 3.25 11.52 -11.17
CA LEU A 24 4.36 12.40 -10.81
C LEU A 24 5.69 11.83 -11.27
N ASP A 25 6.55 12.67 -11.83
CA ASP A 25 7.94 12.31 -12.05
C ASP A 25 8.70 12.41 -10.72
N LEU A 26 9.14 11.27 -10.20
CA LEU A 26 9.89 11.21 -8.94
C LEU A 26 11.12 12.14 -8.95
N ARG A 27 11.75 12.37 -10.10
CA ARG A 27 12.91 13.27 -10.20
C ARG A 27 12.55 14.71 -9.88
N GLU A 28 11.38 15.16 -10.32
CA GLU A 28 10.85 16.49 -10.01
C GLU A 28 10.49 16.58 -8.52
N MET A 29 9.90 15.51 -7.97
CA MET A 29 9.56 15.48 -6.55
C MET A 29 10.80 15.51 -5.66
N LEU A 30 11.92 14.94 -6.10
CA LEU A 30 13.20 14.98 -5.39
C LEU A 30 13.85 16.38 -5.42
N SER A 31 13.74 17.10 -6.54
CA SER A 31 14.40 18.41 -6.72
C SER A 31 13.54 19.60 -6.30
N GLY A 32 12.23 19.57 -6.60
CA GLY A 32 11.29 20.67 -6.42
C GLY A 32 10.23 20.45 -5.34
N GLY A 33 10.15 19.25 -4.77
CA GLY A 33 9.12 18.89 -3.79
C GLY A 33 7.82 18.43 -4.44
N PHE A 34 6.83 18.10 -3.60
CA PHE A 34 5.51 17.65 -4.06
C PHE A 34 4.58 18.83 -4.37
N PRO A 35 3.55 18.64 -5.23
CA PRO A 35 2.51 19.64 -5.42
C PRO A 35 1.84 20.03 -4.10
N SER A 36 1.28 21.24 -4.06
CA SER A 36 0.50 21.70 -2.90
C SER A 36 -0.65 20.73 -2.58
N PRO A 37 -0.89 20.40 -1.29
CA PRO A 37 -2.06 19.63 -0.86
C PRO A 37 -3.41 20.19 -1.33
N GLU A 38 -3.51 21.50 -1.60
CA GLU A 38 -4.73 22.09 -2.18
C GLU A 38 -5.00 21.57 -3.60
N ALA A 39 -3.96 21.40 -4.41
CA ALA A 39 -4.07 20.88 -5.78
C ALA A 39 -4.04 19.35 -5.81
N MET A 40 -3.32 18.72 -4.88
CA MET A 40 -3.16 17.28 -4.79
C MET A 40 -3.22 16.84 -3.32
N PRO A 41 -4.43 16.60 -2.77
CA PRO A 41 -4.60 16.36 -1.33
C PRO A 41 -4.15 14.97 -0.87
N ARG A 42 -4.01 14.02 -1.80
CA ARG A 42 -3.64 12.63 -1.50
C ARG A 42 -2.58 12.16 -2.49
N LEU A 43 -1.55 11.50 -1.98
CA LEU A 43 -0.51 10.82 -2.74
C LEU A 43 -0.60 9.31 -2.52
N VAL A 44 -0.49 8.55 -3.61
CA VAL A 44 -0.32 7.09 -3.55
C VAL A 44 1.08 6.75 -4.04
N ILE A 45 1.91 6.21 -3.15
CA ILE A 45 3.29 5.82 -3.45
C ILE A 45 3.40 4.31 -3.41
N VAL A 46 3.71 3.68 -4.55
CA VAL A 46 3.94 2.23 -4.62
C VAL A 46 5.44 1.94 -4.65
N ALA A 47 5.97 1.40 -3.55
CA ALA A 47 7.39 1.15 -3.39
C ALA A 47 7.65 -0.25 -2.84
N SER A 48 8.01 -1.18 -3.72
CA SER A 48 8.41 -2.53 -3.30
C SER A 48 9.73 -2.56 -2.52
N SER A 49 10.61 -1.60 -2.81
CA SER A 49 11.83 -1.30 -2.07
C SER A 49 12.22 0.14 -2.37
N PHE A 50 12.58 0.92 -1.36
CA PHE A 50 13.05 2.29 -1.55
C PHE A 50 14.45 2.46 -0.97
N ASN A 51 15.46 2.48 -1.85
CA ASN A 51 16.86 2.66 -1.50
C ASN A 51 17.45 3.76 -2.38
N SER A 52 18.39 4.55 -1.85
CA SER A 52 19.14 5.50 -2.68
C SER A 52 19.84 4.75 -3.81
N TYR A 53 19.65 5.21 -5.05
CA TYR A 53 20.27 4.60 -6.23
C TYR A 53 20.44 5.64 -7.35
N HIS A 54 21.67 5.83 -7.81
CA HIS A 54 22.03 6.90 -8.76
C HIS A 54 21.47 8.28 -8.35
N SER A 55 20.63 8.88 -9.19
CA SER A 55 20.02 10.20 -8.98
C SER A 55 18.86 10.20 -7.98
N LEU A 56 18.50 9.05 -7.42
CA LEU A 56 17.45 8.92 -6.43
C LEU A 56 18.06 9.06 -5.03
N ASP A 57 17.94 10.26 -4.46
CA ASP A 57 18.31 10.55 -3.07
C ASP A 57 17.13 10.29 -2.14
N SER A 58 17.17 9.18 -1.41
CA SER A 58 16.11 8.84 -0.45
C SER A 58 15.91 9.90 0.64
N ARG A 59 16.96 10.65 1.03
CA ARG A 59 16.85 11.71 2.02
C ARG A 59 16.13 12.94 1.49
N ALA A 60 16.33 13.25 0.20
CA ALA A 60 15.58 14.31 -0.46
C ALA A 60 14.09 13.96 -0.55
N LEU A 61 13.75 12.72 -0.89
CA LEU A 61 12.35 12.28 -0.89
C LEU A 61 11.74 12.41 0.51
N ASP A 62 12.42 11.86 1.53
CA ASP A 62 11.95 11.86 2.90
C ASP A 62 11.68 13.28 3.40
N ARG A 63 12.62 14.21 3.17
CA ARG A 63 12.44 15.63 3.51
C ARG A 63 11.25 16.27 2.78
N ASN A 64 11.12 16.04 1.48
CA ASN A 64 10.07 16.66 0.69
C ASN A 64 8.69 16.06 1.01
N LEU A 65 8.64 14.78 1.37
CA LEU A 65 7.42 14.10 1.83
C LEU A 65 6.97 14.65 3.18
N GLN A 66 7.89 14.88 4.11
CA GLN A 66 7.59 15.57 5.37
C GLN A 66 6.99 16.95 5.12
N ALA A 67 7.61 17.76 4.24
CA ALA A 67 7.10 19.10 3.93
C ALA A 67 5.68 19.07 3.32
N TYR A 68 5.37 18.05 2.52
CA TYR A 68 4.02 17.84 1.97
C TYR A 68 3.00 17.50 3.06
N LEU A 69 3.35 16.62 4.00
CA LEU A 69 2.50 16.27 5.15
C LEU A 69 2.30 17.46 6.10
N ASP A 70 3.37 18.21 6.38
CA ASP A 70 3.32 19.42 7.22
C ASP A 70 2.38 20.49 6.63
N ALA A 71 2.24 20.51 5.30
CA ALA A 71 1.30 21.38 4.58
C ALA A 71 -0.14 20.84 4.54
N GLY A 72 -0.44 19.73 5.21
CA GLY A 72 -1.76 19.10 5.26
C GLY A 72 -1.99 18.02 4.20
N GLY A 73 -0.95 17.64 3.45
CA GLY A 73 -0.98 16.53 2.50
C GLY A 73 -1.16 15.18 3.18
N ARG A 74 -1.55 14.17 2.40
CA ARG A 74 -1.86 12.83 2.91
C ARG A 74 -1.26 11.76 2.01
N VAL A 75 -0.74 10.69 2.60
CA VAL A 75 0.08 9.71 1.89
C VAL A 75 -0.38 8.28 2.18
N LEU A 76 -0.75 7.57 1.12
CA LEU A 76 -0.85 6.12 1.10
C LEU A 76 0.48 5.55 0.60
N TRP A 77 1.18 4.83 1.46
CA TRP A 77 2.39 4.10 1.12
C TRP A 77 2.09 2.61 0.94
N ILE A 78 2.14 2.13 -0.30
CA ILE A 78 1.99 0.71 -0.62
C ILE A 78 3.38 0.07 -0.60
N THR A 79 3.64 -0.72 0.44
CA THR A 79 4.93 -1.31 0.74
C THR A 79 5.09 -2.72 0.18
N GLY A 80 6.30 -3.04 -0.29
CA GLY A 80 6.69 -4.42 -0.56
C GLY A 80 7.67 -4.94 0.49
N THR A 81 8.81 -5.47 0.06
CA THR A 81 9.82 -6.03 0.96
C THR A 81 10.68 -4.98 1.67
N GLY A 82 10.72 -3.74 1.16
CA GLY A 82 11.33 -2.60 1.83
C GLY A 82 10.43 -1.97 2.89
N GLN A 83 11.00 -1.09 3.72
CA GLN A 83 10.27 -0.25 4.66
C GLN A 83 10.04 1.16 4.05
N PRO A 84 9.04 1.91 4.55
CA PRO A 84 8.83 3.32 4.17
C PRO A 84 10.01 4.22 4.61
N PRO A 85 10.03 5.52 4.24
CA PRO A 85 11.12 6.44 4.54
C PRO A 85 11.45 6.53 6.04
N THR A 86 12.74 6.66 6.37
CA THR A 86 13.26 6.53 7.74
C THR A 86 12.80 7.61 8.71
N LYS A 87 12.55 8.83 8.24
CA LYS A 87 12.19 9.97 9.11
C LYS A 87 10.70 10.20 9.14
N THR A 88 10.07 10.33 7.97
CA THR A 88 8.64 10.65 7.83
C THR A 88 7.72 9.53 8.35
N PHE A 89 8.20 8.29 8.32
CA PHE A 89 7.48 7.09 8.78
C PHE A 89 8.27 6.38 9.90
N ALA A 90 9.04 7.12 10.71
CA ALA A 90 9.86 6.53 11.77
C ALA A 90 9.02 5.67 12.74
N ASP A 91 7.91 6.24 13.20
CA ASP A 91 6.89 5.61 14.05
C ASP A 91 6.27 4.35 13.41
N PHE A 92 5.89 4.40 12.13
CA PHE A 92 5.44 3.19 11.42
C PHE A 92 6.52 2.11 11.43
N ARG A 93 7.78 2.47 11.14
CA ARG A 93 8.89 1.51 11.07
C ARG A 93 9.20 0.85 12.41
N GLU A 94 9.00 1.57 13.51
CA GLU A 94 9.16 1.04 14.87
C GLU A 94 8.10 -0.02 15.20
N THR A 95 6.89 0.11 14.65
CA THR A 95 5.82 -0.88 14.80
C THR A 95 5.85 -2.03 13.77
N MET A 96 6.70 -1.93 12.73
CA MET A 96 6.77 -2.92 11.66
C MET A 96 7.61 -4.13 12.07
N GLU A 97 6.97 -5.28 12.11
CA GLU A 97 7.60 -6.57 12.38
C GLU A 97 7.73 -7.41 11.11
N ARG A 98 8.78 -8.24 11.08
CA ARG A 98 8.97 -9.23 10.02
C ARG A 98 8.96 -10.61 10.65
N SER A 99 7.97 -11.41 10.28
CA SER A 99 7.73 -12.74 10.85
C SER A 99 8.94 -13.69 10.83
N ALA A 100 9.83 -13.60 9.84
CA ALA A 100 11.10 -14.32 9.84
C ALA A 100 12.19 -13.63 9.01
N THR A 101 13.44 -13.94 9.31
CA THR A 101 14.59 -13.53 8.48
C THR A 101 14.39 -13.98 7.03
N ASN A 102 14.41 -13.04 6.08
CA ASN A 102 14.13 -13.26 4.65
C ASN A 102 12.70 -13.70 4.29
N ALA A 103 11.74 -13.58 5.20
CA ALA A 103 10.33 -13.76 4.86
C ALA A 103 9.93 -12.85 3.67
N LYS A 104 9.03 -13.37 2.84
CA LYS A 104 8.45 -12.67 1.67
C LYS A 104 6.98 -12.28 1.89
N LEU A 105 6.33 -12.96 2.83
CA LEU A 105 4.94 -12.83 3.22
C LEU A 105 4.90 -12.93 4.76
N PRO A 106 3.85 -12.39 5.41
CA PRO A 106 3.73 -12.49 6.88
C PRO A 106 3.61 -13.94 7.34
N VAL A 107 2.93 -14.79 6.55
CA VAL A 107 2.82 -16.25 6.79
C VAL A 107 3.41 -17.05 5.63
N PRO A 108 3.73 -18.35 5.81
CA PRO A 108 4.12 -19.22 4.71
C PRO A 108 3.09 -19.22 3.56
N GLU A 109 3.56 -19.35 2.31
CA GLU A 109 2.68 -19.27 1.12
C GLU A 109 1.48 -20.21 1.17
N LYS A 110 1.68 -21.43 1.67
CA LYS A 110 0.63 -22.44 1.82
C LYS A 110 -0.53 -21.99 2.72
N ASP A 111 -0.24 -21.13 3.70
CA ASP A 111 -1.19 -20.61 4.68
C ASP A 111 -1.72 -19.25 4.21
N PHE A 112 -0.92 -18.50 3.44
CA PHE A 112 -1.32 -17.27 2.78
C PHE A 112 -2.42 -17.51 1.74
N ILE A 113 -2.33 -18.59 0.95
CA ILE A 113 -3.39 -18.99 0.02
C ILE A 113 -4.59 -19.45 0.85
N GLY A 114 -5.70 -18.75 0.65
CA GLY A 114 -6.94 -18.99 1.38
C GLY A 114 -7.16 -18.08 2.59
N ALA A 115 -6.17 -17.25 2.94
CA ALA A 115 -6.29 -16.19 3.93
C ALA A 115 -7.36 -15.16 3.52
N GLN A 116 -7.97 -14.50 4.51
CA GLN A 116 -8.95 -13.43 4.29
C GLN A 116 -8.36 -12.07 4.63
N LEU A 117 -8.63 -11.06 3.80
CA LEU A 117 -8.29 -9.67 4.08
C LEU A 117 -9.52 -8.95 4.61
N SER A 118 -9.47 -8.51 5.87
CA SER A 118 -10.56 -7.77 6.50
C SER A 118 -10.18 -6.30 6.65
N PHE A 119 -11.09 -5.41 6.25
CA PHE A 119 -10.90 -3.97 6.37
C PHE A 119 -11.55 -3.46 7.64
N PHE A 120 -10.91 -2.49 8.27
CA PHE A 120 -11.58 -1.71 9.30
C PHE A 120 -12.74 -0.96 8.64
N ASP A 121 -13.95 -1.12 9.18
CA ASP A 121 -15.21 -0.53 8.72
C ASP A 121 -15.95 -1.23 7.55
N SER A 122 -15.52 -2.42 7.11
CA SER A 122 -16.26 -3.19 6.08
C SER A 122 -17.32 -4.14 6.66
N GLN A 123 -18.13 -3.68 7.62
CA GLN A 123 -19.07 -4.56 8.34
C GLN A 123 -20.08 -5.29 7.42
N ASP A 124 -20.37 -4.74 6.24
CA ASP A 124 -21.35 -5.28 5.30
C ASP A 124 -20.74 -5.98 4.06
N SER A 125 -19.41 -5.96 3.89
CA SER A 125 -18.75 -6.56 2.73
C SER A 125 -17.95 -7.81 3.13
N PRO A 126 -18.12 -8.94 2.44
CA PRO A 126 -17.36 -10.14 2.74
C PRO A 126 -15.86 -9.89 2.52
N ALA A 127 -15.05 -10.24 3.52
CA ALA A 127 -13.59 -10.12 3.47
C ALA A 127 -13.03 -10.90 2.25
N PRO A 128 -12.37 -10.22 1.29
CA PRO A 128 -11.83 -10.89 0.12
C PRO A 128 -10.79 -11.96 0.50
N ARG A 129 -10.89 -13.11 -0.15
CA ARG A 129 -10.01 -14.26 0.09
C ARG A 129 -8.86 -14.27 -0.91
N VAL A 130 -7.64 -14.56 -0.45
CA VAL A 130 -6.50 -14.84 -1.33
C VAL A 130 -6.73 -16.16 -2.04
N VAL A 131 -6.79 -16.16 -3.37
CA VAL A 131 -7.06 -17.38 -4.17
C VAL A 131 -5.92 -17.74 -5.14
N ARG A 132 -4.96 -16.84 -5.33
CA ARG A 132 -3.80 -17.08 -6.19
C ARG A 132 -2.50 -16.95 -5.40
N SER A 133 -1.48 -17.67 -5.86
CA SER A 133 -0.15 -17.56 -5.29
C SER A 133 0.48 -16.20 -5.67
N PRO A 134 1.08 -15.47 -4.72
CA PRO A 134 1.91 -14.30 -5.02
C PRO A 134 3.27 -14.71 -5.64
N LEU A 135 3.64 -15.99 -5.61
CA LEU A 135 4.83 -16.54 -6.25
C LEU A 135 4.52 -16.91 -7.71
N THR A 136 4.61 -15.94 -8.61
CA THR A 136 4.43 -16.21 -10.04
C THR A 136 5.67 -16.91 -10.63
N LYS A 137 5.46 -17.93 -11.49
CA LYS A 137 6.54 -18.63 -12.21
C LYS A 137 7.35 -17.70 -13.11
N ALA A 138 6.73 -16.63 -13.60
CA ALA A 138 7.37 -15.66 -14.47
C ALA A 138 8.34 -14.73 -13.71
N GLY A 139 8.21 -14.61 -12.38
CA GLY A 139 9.19 -13.97 -11.49
C GLY A 139 9.26 -12.44 -11.54
N TRP A 140 8.68 -11.79 -12.57
CA TRP A 140 8.74 -10.33 -12.73
C TRP A 140 7.67 -9.57 -11.93
N GLN A 141 6.59 -10.24 -11.52
CA GLN A 141 5.60 -9.72 -10.58
C GLN A 141 5.47 -10.65 -9.39
N GLN A 142 5.96 -10.19 -8.25
CA GLN A 142 5.88 -10.89 -6.98
C GLN A 142 5.51 -9.85 -5.92
N PRO A 143 4.21 -9.76 -5.54
CA PRO A 143 3.72 -8.75 -4.62
C PRO A 143 4.06 -9.11 -3.17
N PHE A 144 5.34 -9.26 -2.89
CA PHE A 144 5.83 -9.63 -1.58
C PHE A 144 5.86 -8.44 -0.64
N SER A 145 5.22 -8.60 0.51
CA SER A 145 5.34 -7.76 1.69
C SER A 145 5.35 -8.70 2.90
N PRO A 146 6.46 -8.78 3.65
CA PRO A 146 6.56 -9.67 4.80
C PRO A 146 6.20 -9.00 6.13
N TRP A 147 5.67 -7.78 6.05
CA TRP A 147 5.50 -6.93 7.21
C TRP A 147 4.14 -7.14 7.84
N GLU A 148 4.15 -7.21 9.16
CA GLU A 148 3.01 -7.05 10.04
C GLU A 148 3.27 -5.89 11.00
N PHE A 149 2.25 -5.48 11.74
CA PHE A 149 2.31 -4.37 12.67
C PHE A 149 1.88 -4.80 14.06
N GLU A 150 2.62 -4.35 15.07
CA GLU A 150 2.21 -4.43 16.46
C GLU A 150 1.86 -3.01 16.95
N PRO A 151 0.62 -2.53 16.73
CA PRO A 151 0.25 -1.18 17.12
C PRO A 151 0.25 -0.97 18.64
N GLU A 152 0.20 -2.03 19.44
CA GLU A 152 0.39 -1.94 20.90
C GLU A 152 1.77 -1.38 21.28
N ASN A 153 2.75 -1.42 20.37
CA ASN A 153 4.09 -0.85 20.57
C ASN A 153 4.18 0.65 20.19
N GLY A 154 3.09 1.26 19.70
CA GLY A 154 3.07 2.68 19.31
C GLY A 154 1.72 3.34 19.55
N ASP A 155 1.68 4.34 20.44
CA ASP A 155 0.54 5.23 20.56
C ASP A 155 0.27 5.92 19.20
N GLY A 156 -0.99 6.06 18.78
CA GLY A 156 -1.33 6.90 17.62
C GLY A 156 -1.65 6.17 16.31
N PHE A 157 -1.85 4.84 16.32
CA PHE A 157 -2.22 4.07 15.14
C PHE A 157 -3.57 3.39 15.26
N ARG A 158 -4.26 3.27 14.12
CA ARG A 158 -5.44 2.43 13.95
C ARG A 158 -5.23 1.40 12.86
N THR A 159 -5.73 0.20 13.09
CA THR A 159 -5.78 -0.87 12.09
C THR A 159 -6.65 -0.45 10.92
N VAL A 160 -6.19 -0.70 9.69
CA VAL A 160 -6.99 -0.56 8.47
C VAL A 160 -7.14 -1.86 7.71
N LEU A 161 -6.20 -2.79 7.88
CA LEU A 161 -6.19 -4.06 7.18
C LEU A 161 -5.63 -5.18 8.05
N GLU A 162 -6.39 -6.26 8.11
CA GLU A 162 -6.04 -7.50 8.80
C GLU A 162 -5.93 -8.66 7.80
N LEU A 163 -4.99 -9.55 8.04
CA LEU A 163 -4.85 -10.83 7.36
C LEU A 163 -5.25 -11.94 8.33
N ASN A 164 -6.36 -12.62 8.04
CA ASN A 164 -6.91 -13.69 8.84
C ASN A 164 -6.49 -15.06 8.27
N VAL A 165 -5.76 -15.85 9.05
CA VAL A 165 -5.14 -17.12 8.64
C VAL A 165 -5.32 -18.16 9.74
N GLY A 166 -6.03 -19.25 9.46
CA GLY A 166 -6.06 -20.40 10.39
C GLY A 166 -6.63 -20.13 11.78
N GLY A 167 -7.35 -19.02 11.97
CA GLY A 167 -7.86 -18.57 13.28
C GLY A 167 -7.02 -17.46 13.92
N ASP A 168 -5.84 -17.17 13.37
CA ASP A 168 -4.99 -16.05 13.78
C ASP A 168 -5.30 -14.80 12.93
N THR A 169 -5.10 -13.63 13.53
CA THR A 169 -5.29 -12.33 12.88
C THR A 169 -3.98 -11.55 12.95
N LEU A 170 -3.46 -11.17 11.78
CA LEU A 170 -2.25 -10.35 11.66
C LEU A 170 -2.63 -8.96 11.16
N ILE A 171 -2.14 -7.92 11.81
CA ILE A 171 -2.35 -6.55 11.35
C ILE A 171 -1.32 -6.27 10.27
N VAL A 172 -1.78 -5.99 9.04
CA VAL A 172 -0.89 -5.84 7.88
C VAL A 172 -1.02 -4.47 7.21
N GLY A 173 -1.92 -3.62 7.71
CA GLY A 173 -2.01 -2.22 7.33
C GLY A 173 -2.52 -1.37 8.48
N ILE A 174 -1.89 -0.21 8.64
CA ILE A 174 -2.21 0.77 9.68
C ILE A 174 -2.23 2.18 9.10
N VAL A 175 -2.91 3.09 9.79
CA VAL A 175 -2.94 4.54 9.52
C VAL A 175 -2.75 5.28 10.83
N ASP A 176 -2.14 6.47 10.78
CA ASP A 176 -2.05 7.33 11.96
C ASP A 176 -3.43 7.91 12.36
N GLU A 177 -3.55 8.34 13.61
CA GLU A 177 -4.77 8.93 14.17
C GLU A 177 -5.29 10.13 13.37
N LEU A 178 -4.39 10.89 12.74
CA LEU A 178 -4.74 12.07 11.92
C LEU A 178 -5.24 11.70 10.51
N GLY A 179 -5.16 10.42 10.14
CA GLY A 179 -5.45 9.94 8.78
C GLY A 179 -4.50 10.50 7.73
N GLN A 180 -3.33 11.01 8.11
CA GLN A 180 -2.38 11.64 7.21
C GLN A 180 -1.45 10.65 6.53
N ARG A 181 -1.09 9.57 7.22
CA ARG A 181 -0.15 8.56 6.72
C ARG A 181 -0.77 7.18 6.86
N LEU A 182 -0.77 6.41 5.79
CA LEU A 182 -1.29 5.04 5.77
C LEU A 182 -0.26 4.11 5.11
N VAL A 183 -0.06 2.92 5.66
CA VAL A 183 0.76 1.88 5.04
C VAL A 183 -0.10 0.65 4.72
N LEU A 184 -0.03 0.18 3.47
CA LEU A 184 -0.63 -1.09 3.03
C LEU A 184 0.42 -2.02 2.42
N PRO A 185 0.22 -3.35 2.48
CA PRO A 185 1.07 -4.28 1.78
C PRO A 185 0.67 -4.34 0.29
N ILE A 186 1.65 -4.49 -0.59
CA ILE A 186 1.44 -4.50 -2.04
C ILE A 186 0.49 -5.60 -2.50
N TYR A 187 0.45 -6.76 -1.82
CA TYR A 187 -0.47 -7.84 -2.15
C TYR A 187 -1.95 -7.47 -1.97
N ALA A 188 -2.27 -6.49 -1.12
CA ALA A 188 -3.66 -6.11 -0.87
C ALA A 188 -4.30 -5.43 -2.08
N VAL A 189 -3.50 -4.75 -2.88
CA VAL A 189 -3.94 -4.04 -4.10
C VAL A 189 -3.52 -4.74 -5.39
N THR A 190 -2.90 -5.94 -5.30
CA THR A 190 -2.41 -6.61 -6.50
C THR A 190 -3.56 -7.28 -7.25
N PRO A 191 -3.81 -6.90 -8.52
CA PRO A 191 -4.92 -7.43 -9.29
C PRO A 191 -4.81 -8.95 -9.45
N PHE A 192 -5.97 -9.59 -9.42
CA PHE A 192 -6.17 -11.03 -9.55
C PHE A 192 -5.50 -11.85 -8.43
N LEU A 193 -5.08 -11.27 -7.31
CA LEU A 193 -4.65 -12.06 -6.16
C LEU A 193 -5.84 -12.57 -5.34
N LEU A 194 -6.88 -11.75 -5.26
CA LEU A 194 -8.07 -11.95 -4.44
C LEU A 194 -9.20 -12.61 -5.24
N ALA A 195 -10.14 -13.23 -4.52
CA ALA A 195 -11.36 -13.79 -5.08
C ALA A 195 -12.24 -12.68 -5.67
N GLY A 196 -12.95 -13.00 -6.75
CA GLY A 196 -13.88 -12.09 -7.40
C GLY A 196 -13.79 -12.24 -8.91
N GLU A 197 -12.67 -11.83 -9.48
CA GLU A 197 -12.42 -11.87 -10.93
C GLU A 197 -11.37 -12.90 -11.32
N ASP A 198 -11.55 -13.47 -12.51
CA ASP A 198 -10.63 -14.43 -13.12
C ASP A 198 -10.20 -14.09 -14.54
N ARG A 199 -10.65 -12.95 -15.05
CA ARG A 199 -10.41 -12.54 -16.43
C ARG A 199 -9.54 -11.29 -16.48
N VAL A 200 -8.41 -11.43 -17.15
CA VAL A 200 -7.61 -10.29 -17.63
C VAL A 200 -8.20 -9.88 -18.98
N GLU A 201 -8.82 -8.70 -19.06
CA GLU A 201 -9.37 -8.20 -20.32
C GLU A 201 -8.26 -7.94 -21.35
N SER A 202 -7.17 -7.31 -20.89
CA SER A 202 -6.07 -6.87 -21.74
C SER A 202 -4.73 -6.93 -20.98
N PRO A 203 -3.84 -7.89 -21.28
CA PRO A 203 -2.56 -8.02 -20.57
C PRO A 203 -1.60 -6.83 -20.72
N HIS A 204 -1.82 -5.98 -21.72
CA HIS A 204 -1.01 -4.78 -21.98
C HIS A 204 -1.63 -3.50 -21.38
N GLU A 205 -2.83 -3.60 -20.82
CA GLU A 205 -3.56 -2.51 -20.19
C GLU A 205 -3.98 -2.95 -18.79
N PRO A 206 -3.03 -3.04 -17.85
CA PRO A 206 -3.33 -3.52 -16.51
C PRO A 206 -4.30 -2.56 -15.83
N THR A 207 -5.27 -3.12 -15.12
CA THR A 207 -6.23 -2.47 -14.24
C THR A 207 -6.29 -3.23 -12.93
N LEU A 208 -6.77 -2.57 -11.88
CA LEU A 208 -7.21 -3.26 -10.67
C LEU A 208 -8.48 -4.08 -10.96
N ASP A 209 -8.61 -5.22 -10.31
CA ASP A 209 -9.88 -5.94 -10.22
C ASP A 209 -10.77 -5.31 -9.13
N ALA A 210 -12.07 -5.64 -9.11
CA ALA A 210 -13.02 -5.06 -8.16
C ALA A 210 -12.58 -5.20 -6.69
N ALA A 211 -11.96 -6.33 -6.33
CA ALA A 211 -11.46 -6.55 -4.97
C ALA A 211 -10.31 -5.59 -4.63
N SER A 212 -9.32 -5.46 -5.52
CA SER A 212 -8.16 -4.57 -5.34
C SER A 212 -8.56 -3.09 -5.40
N THR A 213 -9.56 -2.72 -6.21
CA THR A 213 -10.15 -1.38 -6.23
C THR A 213 -10.81 -1.08 -4.89
N ALA A 214 -11.64 -1.99 -4.36
CA ALA A 214 -12.30 -1.81 -3.07
C ALA A 214 -11.28 -1.63 -1.92
N VAL A 215 -10.18 -2.38 -1.95
CA VAL A 215 -9.05 -2.19 -1.00
C VAL A 215 -8.49 -0.77 -1.08
N LEU A 216 -8.19 -0.31 -2.30
CA LEU A 216 -7.59 1.00 -2.52
C LEU A 216 -8.54 2.12 -2.08
N ASP A 217 -9.82 2.02 -2.41
CA ASP A 217 -10.82 3.01 -2.04
C ASP A 217 -11.03 3.10 -0.53
N ALA A 218 -11.10 1.94 0.15
CA ALA A 218 -11.16 1.89 1.60
C ALA A 218 -9.96 2.59 2.24
N ALA A 219 -8.75 2.34 1.72
CA ALA A 219 -7.53 3.01 2.18
C ALA A 219 -7.54 4.52 1.94
N LEU A 220 -8.01 4.96 0.78
CA LEU A 220 -8.11 6.40 0.45
C LEU A 220 -9.19 7.11 1.28
N ASN A 221 -10.23 6.40 1.71
CA ASN A 221 -11.24 6.91 2.65
C ASN A 221 -10.69 6.96 4.07
N ALA A 222 -9.86 6.00 4.45
CA ALA A 222 -9.17 5.98 5.73
C ALA A 222 -8.18 7.15 5.91
N LEU A 223 -7.69 7.74 4.81
CA LEU A 223 -6.86 8.94 4.83
C LEU A 223 -7.63 10.24 5.10
N ARG A 224 -8.91 10.24 5.48
CA ARG A 224 -9.65 11.49 5.74
C ARG A 224 -9.37 12.01 7.16
N PRO A 225 -9.40 13.34 7.41
CA PRO A 225 -9.43 13.84 8.78
C PRO A 225 -10.67 13.28 9.47
N MET A 226 -10.55 12.82 10.71
CA MET A 226 -11.72 12.45 11.49
C MET A 226 -12.60 13.69 11.66
N GLU A 227 -13.88 13.56 11.33
CA GLU A 227 -14.86 14.54 11.78
C GLU A 227 -14.91 14.46 13.32
N PRO A 228 -14.84 15.61 14.03
CA PRO A 228 -14.81 15.66 15.49
C PRO A 228 -16.10 15.16 16.15
#